data_AF-A0ABD5IAY2-F1
#
_entry.id   AF-A0ABD5IAY2-F1
#
_cell.length_a   1.000
_cell.length_b   1.000
_cell.length_c   1.000
_cell.angle_alpha   90.00
_cell.angle_beta   90.00
_cell.angle_gamma   90.00
#
_symmetry.space_group_name_H-M   'P 1'
#
loop_
_entity.id
_entity.type
_entity.pdbx_description
1 polymer ?
#
loop_
_entity_poly.entity_id
_entity_poly.type
_entity_poly.pdbx_seq_one_letter_code
_entity_poly.pdbx_strand_id
1 'polypeptide(L)'
;MKYVEELKTDGWDILVGDIFTNGRMPYRLKVTQIEIENEQANPNDAKVYCVAVDLKNKNKLIKTVDVPDGDSNRAWYINEFWSK
;
A
#
# COMPACT_ATOMS: atom_id res chain seq x y z
N MET A 1 17.89 4.95 1.37
CA MET A 1 16.44 5.05 1.20
C MET A 1 16.14 5.79 -0.09
N LYS A 2 15.27 5.22 -0.93
CA LYS A 2 14.87 5.77 -2.23
C LYS A 2 13.36 5.61 -2.36
N TYR A 3 12.72 6.60 -2.96
CA TYR A 3 11.32 6.52 -3.32
C TYR A 3 11.17 6.12 -4.78
N VAL A 4 10.22 5.23 -5.06
CA VAL A 4 9.97 4.70 -6.40
C VAL A 4 8.47 4.77 -6.71
N GLU A 5 8.14 4.85 -8.00
CA GLU A 5 6.74 4.85 -8.47
C GLU A 5 6.16 3.44 -8.61
N GLU A 6 7.03 2.44 -8.79
CA GLU A 6 6.68 1.04 -9.01
C GLU A 6 7.63 0.13 -8.22
N LEU A 7 7.07 -0.94 -7.66
CA LEU A 7 7.77 -1.99 -6.95
C LEU A 7 7.23 -3.35 -7.40
N LYS A 8 8.11 -4.16 -7.98
CA LYS A 8 7.80 -5.54 -8.36
C LYS A 8 8.08 -6.46 -7.19
N THR A 9 7.05 -7.13 -6.71
CA THR A 9 7.13 -8.06 -5.57
C THR A 9 6.78 -9.48 -6.02
N ASP A 10 6.84 -10.46 -5.12
CA ASP A 10 6.45 -11.83 -5.46
C ASP A 10 4.93 -12.00 -5.60
N GLY A 11 4.14 -11.03 -5.11
CA GLY A 11 2.68 -11.02 -5.22
C GLY A 11 2.20 -10.04 -6.28
N TRP A 12 2.13 -8.76 -5.91
CA TRP A 12 1.66 -7.70 -6.80
C TRP A 12 2.80 -6.82 -7.31
N ASP A 13 2.66 -6.34 -8.53
CA ASP A 13 3.34 -5.12 -8.96
C ASP A 13 2.60 -3.94 -8.34
N ILE A 14 3.23 -3.30 -7.35
CA ILE A 14 2.66 -2.21 -6.55
C ILE A 14 3.11 -0.88 -7.16
N LEU A 15 2.16 -0.05 -7.55
CA LEU A 15 2.38 1.30 -8.08
C LEU A 15 1.78 2.35 -7.16
N VAL A 16 2.37 3.55 -7.16
CA VAL A 16 1.76 4.71 -6.53
C VAL A 16 0.39 4.99 -7.19
N GLY A 17 -0.64 5.11 -6.35
CA GLY A 17 -2.02 5.29 -6.78
C GLY A 17 -2.82 3.99 -6.94
N ASP A 18 -2.18 2.82 -6.82
CA ASP A 18 -2.88 1.54 -6.77
C ASP A 18 -3.88 1.51 -5.61
N ILE A 19 -4.95 0.74 -5.81
CA ILE A 19 -6.00 0.57 -4.81
C ILE A 19 -6.15 -0.91 -4.51
N PHE A 20 -6.08 -1.25 -3.23
CA PHE A 20 -6.23 -2.61 -2.75
C PHE A 20 -7.45 -2.75 -1.85
N THR A 21 -8.08 -3.92 -1.90
CA THR A 21 -9.24 -4.31 -1.08
C THR A 21 -8.99 -5.67 -0.46
N ASN A 22 -9.59 -5.95 0.70
CA ASN A 22 -9.52 -7.27 1.34
C ASN A 22 -10.89 -7.86 1.72
N GLY A 23 -11.98 -7.19 1.31
CA GLY A 23 -13.36 -7.62 1.55
C GLY A 23 -13.81 -7.62 3.02
N ARG A 24 -12.91 -7.38 3.96
CA ARG A 24 -13.19 -7.36 5.41
C ARG A 24 -13.21 -5.95 5.98
N MET A 25 -12.35 -5.07 5.46
CA MET A 25 -12.24 -3.70 5.93
C MET A 25 -13.33 -2.82 5.31
N PRO A 26 -13.86 -1.84 6.07
CA PRO A 26 -14.86 -0.89 5.58
C PRO A 26 -14.27 0.21 4.66
N TYR A 27 -13.06 0.01 4.14
CA TYR A 27 -12.30 0.93 3.29
C TYR A 27 -11.39 0.15 2.33
N ARG A 28 -10.82 0.86 1.35
CA ARG A 28 -9.74 0.35 0.48
C ARG A 28 -8.44 1.06 0.83
N LEU A 29 -7.30 0.42 0.60
CA LEU A 29 -5.99 1.08 0.70
C LEU A 29 -5.64 1.69 -0.64
N LYS A 30 -5.30 2.98 -0.65
CA LYS A 30 -4.69 3.62 -1.82
C LYS A 30 -3.23 3.89 -1.54
N VAL A 31 -2.34 3.38 -2.39
CA VAL A 31 -0.89 3.61 -2.28
C VAL A 31 -0.58 5.07 -2.58
N THR A 32 0.22 5.71 -1.72
CA THR A 32 0.66 7.10 -1.89
C THR A 32 2.15 7.22 -2.11
N GLN A 33 2.94 6.30 -1.57
CA GLN A 33 4.40 6.35 -1.65
C GLN A 33 4.98 4.96 -1.41
N ILE A 34 6.10 4.65 -2.06
CA ILE A 34 6.84 3.41 -1.87
C ILE A 34 8.29 3.75 -1.56
N GLU A 35 8.80 3.22 -0.45
CA GLU A 35 10.16 3.44 0.05
C GLU A 35 10.94 2.13 0.11
N ILE A 36 12.10 2.12 -0.54
CA ILE A 36 13.06 1.02 -0.48
C ILE A 36 14.32 1.48 0.28
N GLU A 37 14.82 0.64 1.18
CA GLU A 37 15.99 0.99 2.00
C GLU A 37 17.28 1.02 1.16
N ASN A 38 17.47 0.01 0.30
CA ASN A 38 18.57 -0.18 -0.65
C ASN A 38 18.06 -0.89 -1.92
N GLU A 39 18.70 -0.70 -3.09
CA GLU A 39 18.35 -1.34 -4.37
C GLU A 39 18.57 -2.86 -4.38
N GLN A 40 19.39 -3.37 -3.46
CA GLN A 40 19.64 -4.80 -3.27
C GLN A 40 18.70 -5.43 -2.22
N ALA A 41 17.85 -4.63 -1.57
CA ALA A 41 16.92 -5.14 -0.56
C ALA A 41 15.81 -5.96 -1.23
N ASN A 42 15.29 -6.95 -0.49
CA ASN A 42 14.15 -7.73 -0.93
C ASN A 42 12.95 -6.78 -1.20
N PRO A 43 12.36 -6.78 -2.41
CA PRO A 43 11.22 -5.93 -2.73
C PRO A 43 10.03 -6.12 -1.78
N ASN A 44 9.83 -7.33 -1.27
CA ASN A 44 8.75 -7.64 -0.33
C ASN A 44 8.90 -6.94 1.03
N ASP A 45 10.11 -6.49 1.38
CA ASP A 45 10.39 -5.77 2.62
C ASP A 45 10.29 -4.24 2.45
N ALA A 46 10.01 -3.74 1.24
CA ALA A 46 9.78 -2.31 1.00
C ALA A 46 8.62 -1.78 1.85
N LYS A 47 8.72 -0.52 2.28
CA LYS A 47 7.61 0.16 2.95
C LYS A 47 6.68 0.75 1.91
N VAL A 48 5.40 0.44 2.03
CA VAL A 48 4.33 0.95 1.18
C VAL A 48 3.43 1.79 2.06
N TYR A 49 3.43 3.10 1.82
CA TYR A 49 2.58 4.05 2.49
C TYR A 49 1.23 4.10 1.79
N CYS A 50 0.17 4.07 2.58
CA CYS A 50 -1.19 4.02 2.08
C CYS A 50 -2.09 4.99 2.85
N VAL A 51 -3.19 5.37 2.22
CA VAL A 51 -4.32 6.05 2.85
C VAL A 51 -5.59 5.22 2.69
N ALA A 52 -6.49 5.31 3.66
CA ALA A 52 -7.80 4.68 3.54
C ALA A 52 -8.72 5.53 2.64
N VAL A 53 -9.37 4.89 1.66
CA VAL A 53 -10.37 5.50 0.77
C VAL A 53 -11.70 4.77 0.83
N ASP A 54 -12.77 5.49 0.50
CA ASP A 54 -14.14 4.98 0.49
C ASP A 54 -14.34 3.83 -0.49
N LEU A 55 -15.07 2.80 -0.06
CA LEU A 55 -15.37 1.60 -0.85
C LEU A 55 -16.06 1.90 -2.17
N LYS A 56 -16.84 2.99 -2.25
CA LYS A 56 -17.59 3.40 -3.45
C LYS A 56 -16.95 4.58 -4.17
N ASN A 57 -16.12 5.37 -3.48
CA ASN A 57 -15.47 6.54 -4.05
C ASN A 57 -13.97 6.58 -3.72
N LYS A 58 -13.14 6.13 -4.66
CA LYS A 58 -11.68 6.10 -4.52
C LYS A 58 -10.99 7.46 -4.30
N ASN A 59 -11.70 8.57 -4.53
CA ASN A 59 -11.17 9.92 -4.33
C ASN A 59 -11.54 10.49 -2.95
N LYS A 60 -12.41 9.80 -2.19
CA LYS A 60 -12.82 10.21 -0.86
C LYS A 60 -11.94 9.49 0.17
N LEU A 61 -11.10 10.26 0.85
CA LEU A 61 -10.33 9.78 2.00
C LEU A 61 -11.24 9.48 3.19
N ILE A 62 -10.92 8.43 3.93
CA ILE A 62 -11.57 8.06 5.19
C ILE A 62 -10.51 8.06 6.29
N LYS A 63 -10.86 8.61 7.45
CA LYS A 63 -10.03 8.48 8.65
C LYS A 63 -10.39 7.19 9.38
N THR A 64 -9.42 6.34 9.61
CA THR A 64 -9.56 5.11 10.40
C THR A 64 -8.35 4.91 11.31
N VAL A 65 -8.53 4.21 12.41
CA VAL A 65 -7.45 3.87 13.35
C VAL A 65 -6.49 2.83 12.77
N ASP A 66 -6.96 2.02 11.81
CA ASP A 66 -6.19 0.93 11.20
C ASP A 66 -5.17 1.41 10.15
N VAL A 67 -5.30 2.65 9.67
CA VAL A 67 -4.43 3.27 8.66
C VAL A 67 -4.14 4.71 9.10
N PRO A 68 -3.28 4.90 10.11
CA PRO A 68 -2.92 6.24 10.58
C PRO A 68 -2.20 7.03 9.47
N ASP A 69 -2.41 8.34 9.45
CA ASP A 69 -1.72 9.23 8.51
C ASP A 69 -0.20 9.13 8.72
N GLY A 70 0.53 8.79 7.66
CA GLY A 70 1.99 8.65 7.68
C GLY A 70 2.51 7.27 8.08
N ASP A 71 1.63 6.30 8.35
CA ASP A 71 2.03 4.92 8.59
C ASP A 71 2.30 4.15 7.27
N SER A 72 3.02 3.04 7.38
CA SER A 72 3.38 2.19 6.25
C SER A 72 3.22 0.71 6.56
N ASN A 73 2.87 -0.07 5.55
CA ASN A 73 2.94 -1.53 5.62
C ASN A 73 4.17 -2.04 4.88
N ARG A 74 4.63 -3.25 5.22
CA ARG A 74 5.58 -3.95 4.37
C ARG A 74 4.87 -4.48 3.13
N ALA A 75 5.56 -4.53 1.99
CA ALA A 75 4.95 -4.98 0.75
C ALA A 75 4.43 -6.43 0.82
N TRP A 76 5.12 -7.32 1.55
CA TRP A 76 4.62 -8.67 1.82
C TRP A 76 3.26 -8.68 2.53
N TYR A 77 3.00 -7.73 3.43
CA TYR A 77 1.72 -7.64 4.14
C TYR A 77 0.58 -7.28 3.18
N ILE A 78 0.85 -6.41 2.21
CA ILE A 78 -0.13 -6.10 1.15
C ILE A 78 -0.39 -7.35 0.30
N ASN A 79 0.65 -8.08 -0.08
CA ASN A 79 0.52 -9.31 -0.87
C ASN A 79 -0.32 -10.38 -0.17
N GLU A 80 -0.15 -10.55 1.14
CA GLU A 80 -0.85 -11.60 1.90
C GLU A 80 -2.30 -11.24 2.23
N PHE A 81 -2.58 -9.98 2.58
CA PHE A 81 -3.86 -9.59 3.16
C PHE A 81 -4.73 -8.75 2.25
N TRP A 82 -4.22 -8.32 1.10
CA TRP A 82 -4.94 -7.44 0.19
C TRP A 82 -4.88 -7.92 -1.25
N SER A 83 -5.89 -7.54 -2.02
CA SER A 83 -6.03 -7.86 -3.44
C SER A 83 -6.23 -6.58 -4.24
N LYS A 84 -5.67 -6.54 -5.45
CA LYS A 84 -5.73 -5.40 -6.36
C LYS A 84 -7.05 -5.36 -7.12
#